data_AF-A0A915JGD3-F1
#
_entry.id   AF-A0A915JGD3-F1
#
_cell.length_a   1.000
_cell.length_b   1.000
_cell.length_c   1.000
_cell.angle_alpha   90.00
_cell.angle_beta   90.00
_cell.angle_gamma   90.00
#
_symmetry.space_group_name_H-M   'P 1'
#
loop_
_entity.id
_entity.type
_entity.pdbx_description
1 polymer ?
#
loop_
_entity_poly.entity_id
_entity_poly.type
_entity_poly.pdbx_seq_one_letter_code
_entity_poly.pdbx_strand_id
1 'polypeptide(L)'
;MAESTLRRGQFKELYDILQGHTFSPDHHPKLQTLWLKAHYIEAERLRGRPLGAVGKYRVRRKFPLPRTIWDGEETSYCFKEKSRGVLRDWYNNNPYPNPKEKRELAEGTGLSTTQVSNWFKNRRQRDRAADSKNR
;
A
#
# COMPACT_ATOMS: atom_id res chain seq x y z
N MET A 1 -25.59 -6.76 13.16
CA MET A 1 -24.66 -7.35 14.15
C MET A 1 -23.22 -6.82 14.02
N ALA A 2 -22.65 -6.63 12.81
CA ALA A 2 -21.29 -6.07 12.67
C ALA A 2 -21.15 -4.56 12.99
N GLU A 3 -22.20 -3.76 12.83
CA GLU A 3 -22.14 -2.31 13.14
C GLU A 3 -22.21 -2.01 14.65
N SER A 4 -22.79 -2.92 15.45
CA SER A 4 -22.91 -2.79 16.90
C SER A 4 -21.59 -3.06 17.64
N THR A 5 -20.73 -3.94 17.13
CA THR A 5 -19.43 -4.29 17.74
C THR A 5 -18.37 -3.19 17.53
N LEU A 6 -18.39 -2.52 16.38
CA LEU A 6 -17.52 -1.36 16.09
C LEU A 6 -17.74 -0.21 17.10
N ARG A 7 -18.99 0.04 17.51
CA ARG A 7 -19.32 1.07 18.51
C ARG A 7 -18.91 0.69 19.94
N ARG A 8 -18.79 -0.61 20.23
CA ARG A 8 -18.40 -1.13 21.56
C ARG A 8 -16.90 -1.33 21.73
N GLY A 9 -16.10 -1.13 20.68
CA GLY A 9 -14.66 -1.37 20.71
C GLY A 9 -14.27 -2.85 20.79
N GLN A 10 -15.21 -3.76 20.50
CA GLN A 10 -14.99 -5.19 20.43
C GLN A 10 -14.52 -5.57 19.03
N PHE A 11 -13.32 -5.11 18.67
CA PHE A 11 -12.76 -5.33 17.34
C PHE A 11 -12.40 -6.80 17.08
N LYS A 12 -12.06 -7.55 18.14
CA LYS A 12 -11.74 -8.98 18.08
C LYS A 12 -12.89 -9.82 17.47
N GLU A 13 -14.11 -9.64 17.96
CA GLU A 13 -15.29 -10.36 17.47
C GLU A 13 -15.61 -9.99 16.01
N LEU A 14 -15.41 -8.72 15.62
CA LEU A 14 -15.53 -8.30 14.23
C LEU A 14 -14.52 -9.03 13.34
N TYR A 15 -13.27 -9.17 13.79
CA TYR A 15 -12.24 -9.89 13.03
C TYR A 15 -12.56 -11.38 12.91
N ASP A 16 -12.97 -12.01 14.00
CA ASP A 16 -13.33 -13.42 14.04
C ASP A 16 -14.48 -13.74 13.06
N ILE A 17 -15.53 -12.90 13.03
CA ILE A 17 -16.66 -13.04 12.09
C ILE A 17 -16.19 -12.86 10.63
N LEU A 18 -15.39 -11.83 10.37
CA LEU A 18 -14.94 -11.53 9.02
C LEU A 18 -13.95 -12.57 8.48
N GLN A 19 -13.20 -13.25 9.34
CA GLN A 19 -12.26 -14.29 8.95
C GLN A 19 -12.88 -15.70 8.93
N GLY A 20 -13.93 -15.95 9.72
CA GLY A 20 -14.54 -17.28 9.89
C GLY A 20 -15.67 -17.63 8.92
N HIS A 21 -16.27 -16.64 8.26
CA HIS A 21 -17.39 -16.86 7.33
C HIS A 21 -17.11 -16.33 5.93
N THR A 22 -17.55 -17.07 4.92
CA THR A 22 -17.54 -16.62 3.52
C THR A 22 -18.76 -15.75 3.26
N PHE A 23 -18.55 -14.60 2.62
CA PHE A 23 -19.62 -13.66 2.31
C PHE A 23 -19.86 -13.56 0.80
N SER A 24 -21.09 -13.24 0.40
CA SER A 24 -21.39 -12.93 -1.02
C SER A 24 -20.56 -11.72 -1.49
N PRO A 25 -20.00 -11.74 -2.72
CA PRO A 25 -19.26 -10.62 -3.31
C PRO A 25 -19.93 -9.26 -3.18
N ASP A 26 -21.27 -9.20 -3.26
CA ASP A 26 -22.04 -7.95 -3.13
C ASP A 26 -21.81 -7.23 -1.80
N HIS A 27 -21.47 -8.00 -0.76
CA HIS A 27 -21.24 -7.48 0.58
C HIS A 27 -19.77 -7.11 0.83
N HIS A 28 -18.84 -7.58 -0.02
CA HIS A 28 -17.40 -7.38 0.18
C HIS A 28 -17.01 -5.91 0.35
N PRO A 29 -17.48 -4.93 -0.47
CA PRO A 29 -17.07 -3.53 -0.31
C PRO A 29 -17.41 -2.95 1.07
N LYS A 30 -18.59 -3.30 1.61
CA LYS A 30 -19.02 -2.87 2.93
C LYS A 30 -18.17 -3.50 4.03
N LEU A 31 -17.89 -4.80 3.92
CA LEU A 31 -17.09 -5.55 4.90
C LEU A 31 -15.61 -5.13 4.91
N GLN A 32 -15.02 -4.87 3.74
CA GLN A 32 -13.67 -4.33 3.60
C GLN A 32 -13.54 -2.95 4.26
N THR A 33 -14.57 -2.10 4.09
CA THR A 33 -14.63 -0.79 4.74
C THR A 33 -14.64 -0.93 6.27
N LEU A 34 -15.41 -1.87 6.80
CA LEU A 34 -15.48 -2.15 8.24
C LEU A 34 -14.14 -2.66 8.78
N TRP A 35 -13.50 -3.61 8.10
CA TRP A 35 -12.17 -4.13 8.45
C TRP A 35 -11.13 -3.02 8.57
N LEU A 36 -11.03 -2.19 7.52
CA LEU A 36 -10.06 -1.09 7.48
C LEU A 36 -10.35 -0.02 8.54
N LYS A 37 -11.62 0.35 8.71
CA LYS A 37 -12.03 1.35 9.70
C LYS A 37 -11.72 0.89 11.12
N ALA A 38 -12.00 -0.37 11.46
CA ALA A 38 -11.68 -0.95 12.77
C ALA A 38 -10.18 -0.85 13.07
N HIS A 39 -9.33 -1.32 12.14
CA HIS A 39 -7.87 -1.26 12.33
C HIS A 39 -7.31 0.16 12.36
N TYR A 40 -7.89 1.12 11.62
CA TYR A 40 -7.47 2.52 11.74
C TYR A 40 -7.81 3.08 13.13
N ILE A 41 -9.01 2.82 13.63
CA ILE A 41 -9.42 3.31 14.96
C ILE A 41 -8.51 2.74 16.05
N GLU A 42 -8.21 1.44 16.02
CA GLU A 42 -7.26 0.83 16.96
C GLU A 42 -5.87 1.46 16.88
N ALA A 43 -5.35 1.65 15.67
CA ALA A 43 -4.03 2.23 15.47
C ALA A 43 -3.97 3.73 15.82
N GLU A 44 -5.06 4.48 15.67
CA GLU A 44 -5.17 5.87 16.13
C GLU A 44 -5.19 5.94 17.65
N ARG A 45 -5.97 5.07 18.31
CA ARG A 45 -6.02 4.96 19.78
C ARG A 45 -4.65 4.65 20.37
N LEU A 46 -3.94 3.66 19.82
CA LEU A 46 -2.60 3.28 20.29
C LEU A 46 -1.56 4.39 20.09
N ARG A 47 -1.71 5.22 19.06
CA ARG A 47 -0.75 6.30 18.75
C ARG A 47 -1.11 7.63 19.42
N GLY A 48 -2.30 7.77 19.98
CA GLY A 48 -2.80 9.01 20.56
C GLY A 48 -2.97 10.17 19.57
N ARG A 49 -2.96 9.88 18.25
CA ARG A 49 -3.11 10.90 17.18
C ARG A 49 -3.71 10.32 15.91
N PRO A 50 -4.39 11.14 15.09
CA PRO A 50 -4.96 10.71 13.81
C PRO A 50 -3.91 10.10 12.85
N LEU A 51 -4.32 9.13 12.05
CA LEU A 51 -3.47 8.51 11.03
C LEU A 51 -3.49 9.34 9.74
N GLY A 52 -2.32 9.83 9.36
CA GLY A 52 -2.08 10.31 7.99
C GLY A 52 -2.03 9.17 6.96
N ALA A 53 -1.90 9.53 5.68
CA ALA A 53 -1.90 8.58 4.56
C ALA A 53 -0.88 7.43 4.72
N VAL A 54 0.35 7.75 5.15
CA VAL A 54 1.41 6.75 5.39
C VAL A 54 1.06 5.82 6.56
N GLY A 55 0.40 6.35 7.59
CA GLY A 55 -0.08 5.56 8.72
C GLY A 55 -1.13 4.54 8.27
N LYS A 56 -2.13 4.99 7.51
CA LYS A 56 -3.16 4.12 6.94
C LYS A 56 -2.55 3.06 6.00
N TYR A 57 -1.55 3.41 5.20
CA TYR A 57 -0.81 2.45 4.37
C TYR A 57 -0.14 1.35 5.20
N ARG A 58 0.57 1.72 6.28
CA ARG A 58 1.22 0.75 7.18
C ARG A 58 0.20 -0.20 7.82
N VAL A 59 -0.96 0.31 8.20
CA VAL A 59 -2.05 -0.51 8.77
C VAL A 59 -2.55 -1.53 7.74
N ARG A 60 -2.85 -1.11 6.50
CA ARG A 60 -3.27 -2.03 5.42
C ARG A 60 -2.24 -3.13 5.15
N ARG A 61 -0.94 -2.78 5.20
CA ARG A 61 0.16 -3.73 5.02
C ARG A 61 0.30 -4.71 6.18
N LYS A 62 0.03 -4.26 7.41
CA LYS A 62 0.10 -5.12 8.61
C LYS A 62 -1.10 -6.04 8.73
N PHE A 63 -2.28 -5.58 8.29
CA PHE A 63 -3.55 -6.29 8.38
C PHE A 63 -4.24 -6.34 7.01
N PRO A 64 -3.78 -7.23 6.10
CA PRO A 64 -4.39 -7.38 4.78
C PRO A 64 -5.85 -7.83 4.91
N LEU A 65 -6.65 -7.59 3.86
CA LEU A 65 -8.02 -8.07 3.81
C LEU A 65 -8.04 -9.60 3.83
N PRO A 66 -8.90 -10.24 4.64
CA PRO A 66 -9.02 -11.68 4.64
C PRO A 66 -9.69 -12.18 3.35
N ARG A 67 -9.30 -13.37 2.86
CA ARG A 67 -9.79 -13.98 1.60
C ARG A 67 -11.30 -14.25 1.58
N THR A 68 -11.94 -14.21 2.74
CA THR A 68 -13.39 -14.35 2.94
C THR A 68 -14.20 -13.14 2.47
N ILE A 69 -13.57 -11.96 2.40
CA ILE A 69 -14.18 -10.69 1.96
C ILE A 69 -13.38 -10.04 0.83
N TRP A 70 -12.49 -10.81 0.21
CA TRP A 70 -11.61 -10.36 -0.85
C TRP A 70 -11.17 -11.54 -1.71
N ASP A 71 -11.39 -11.45 -3.01
CA ASP A 71 -10.99 -12.43 -4.03
C ASP A 71 -9.46 -12.58 -4.19
N GLY A 72 -8.67 -11.72 -3.54
CA GLY A 72 -7.22 -11.76 -3.59
C GLY A 72 -6.63 -11.05 -4.80
N GLU A 73 -7.41 -10.23 -5.52
CA GLU A 73 -6.85 -9.31 -6.49
C GLU A 73 -6.10 -8.18 -5.78
N GLU A 74 -4.85 -8.46 -5.40
CA GLU A 74 -3.91 -7.44 -4.98
C GLU A 74 -3.74 -6.49 -6.17
N THR A 75 -4.12 -5.22 -5.99
CA THR A 75 -3.64 -4.14 -6.86
C THR A 75 -2.13 -4.00 -6.62
N SER A 76 -1.38 -4.98 -7.10
CA SER A 76 0.07 -5.02 -7.04
C SER A 76 0.53 -3.96 -8.01
N TYR A 77 0.69 -2.74 -7.47
CA TYR A 77 1.38 -1.62 -8.08
C TYR A 77 2.88 -1.90 -8.28
N CYS A 78 3.26 -3.17 -8.39
CA CYS A 78 4.52 -3.57 -8.97
C CYS A 78 4.41 -3.31 -10.47
N PHE A 79 5.03 -2.21 -10.92
CA PHE A 79 5.26 -1.90 -12.33
C PHE A 79 5.55 -3.19 -13.11
N LYS A 80 4.94 -3.34 -14.30
CA LYS A 80 5.24 -4.45 -15.22
C LYS A 80 6.77 -4.60 -15.35
N GLU A 81 7.29 -5.82 -15.44
CA GLU A 81 8.74 -6.07 -15.45
C GLU A 81 9.46 -5.25 -16.54
N LYS A 82 8.81 -5.08 -17.70
CA LYS A 82 9.27 -4.20 -18.79
C LYS A 82 9.55 -2.76 -18.32
N SER A 83 8.61 -2.14 -17.59
CA SER A 83 8.78 -0.79 -17.05
C SER A 83 9.90 -0.72 -16.01
N ARG A 84 10.13 -1.81 -15.25
CA ARG A 84 11.23 -1.89 -14.27
C ARG A 84 12.60 -1.97 -14.94
N GLY A 85 12.70 -2.72 -16.04
CA GLY A 85 13.92 -2.81 -16.86
C GLY A 85 14.35 -1.42 -17.33
N VAL A 86 13.46 -0.71 -18.02
CA VAL A 86 13.72 0.66 -18.53
C VAL A 86 14.20 1.61 -17.42
N LEU A 87 13.53 1.61 -16.26
CA LEU A 87 13.92 2.48 -15.14
C LEU A 87 15.30 2.10 -14.56
N ARG A 88 15.61 0.80 -14.49
CA ARG A 88 16.89 0.30 -13.97
C ARG A 88 18.03 0.64 -14.92
N ASP A 89 17.85 0.41 -16.21
CA ASP A 89 18.83 0.70 -17.25
C ASP A 89 19.13 2.20 -17.29
N TRP A 90 18.10 3.03 -17.21
CA TRP A 90 18.28 4.47 -17.10
C TRP A 90 19.04 4.87 -15.83
N TYR A 91 18.68 4.29 -14.68
CA TYR A 91 19.31 4.62 -13.40
C TYR A 91 20.81 4.33 -13.37
N ASN A 92 21.24 3.23 -14.01
CA ASN A 92 22.66 2.87 -14.10
C ASN A 92 23.46 3.93 -14.89
N ASN A 93 22.82 4.62 -15.83
CA ASN A 93 23.45 5.69 -16.61
C ASN A 93 23.31 7.07 -15.94
N ASN A 94 22.10 7.41 -15.48
CA ASN A 94 21.78 8.69 -14.86
C ASN A 94 20.78 8.51 -13.69
N PRO A 95 21.24 8.50 -12.43
CA PRO A 95 20.38 8.42 -11.25
C PRO A 95 19.52 9.66 -10.97
N TYR A 96 19.74 10.77 -11.69
CA TYR A 96 19.11 12.07 -11.45
C TYR A 96 18.49 12.64 -12.75
N PRO A 97 17.43 12.03 -13.28
CA PRO A 97 16.78 12.55 -14.49
C PRO A 97 16.13 13.91 -14.22
N ASN A 98 16.25 14.82 -15.19
CA ASN A 98 15.63 16.13 -15.20
C ASN A 98 14.12 16.05 -15.54
N PRO A 99 13.35 17.16 -15.44
CA PRO A 99 11.91 17.12 -15.70
C PRO A 99 11.49 16.61 -17.08
N LYS A 100 12.29 16.87 -18.13
CA LYS A 100 12.03 16.41 -19.49
C LYS A 100 12.24 14.90 -19.60
N GLU A 101 13.38 14.40 -19.12
CA GLU A 101 13.72 12.97 -19.11
C GLU A 101 12.70 12.15 -18.30
N LYS A 102 12.17 12.72 -17.20
CA LYS A 102 11.10 12.07 -16.43
C LYS A 102 9.79 11.93 -17.21
N ARG A 103 9.48 12.85 -18.13
CA ARG A 103 8.31 12.74 -19.02
C ARG A 103 8.54 11.66 -20.08
N GLU A 104 9.72 11.64 -20.68
CA GLU A 104 10.10 10.60 -21.65
C GLU A 104 10.06 9.19 -21.03
N LEU A 105 10.59 9.06 -19.81
CA LEU A 105 10.49 7.81 -19.03
C LEU A 105 9.05 7.43 -18.68
N ALA A 106 8.21 8.41 -18.32
CA ALA A 106 6.80 8.18 -18.05
C ALA A 106 6.07 7.63 -19.27
N GLU A 107 6.28 8.25 -20.44
CA GLU A 107 5.73 7.82 -21.73
C GLU A 107 6.22 6.42 -22.10
N GLY A 108 7.54 6.17 -22.04
CA GLY A 108 8.13 4.88 -22.41
C GLY A 108 7.78 3.73 -21.46
N THR A 109 7.42 4.03 -20.21
CA THR A 109 7.08 3.00 -19.20
C THR A 109 5.59 2.85 -18.94
N GLY A 110 4.74 3.74 -19.49
CA GLY A 110 3.32 3.82 -19.18
C GLY A 110 3.02 4.23 -17.74
N LEU A 111 3.95 4.93 -17.08
CA LEU A 111 3.82 5.39 -15.71
C LEU A 111 3.55 6.90 -15.67
N SER A 112 2.97 7.38 -14.57
CA SER A 112 2.94 8.83 -14.33
C SER A 112 4.33 9.37 -13.99
N THR A 113 4.55 10.64 -14.32
CA THR A 113 5.77 11.38 -13.94
C THR A 113 6.05 11.37 -12.44
N THR A 114 5.00 11.31 -11.61
CA THR A 114 5.09 11.15 -10.16
C THR A 114 5.60 9.76 -9.76
N GLN A 115 5.10 8.69 -10.40
CA GLN A 115 5.59 7.33 -10.18
C GLN A 115 7.07 7.19 -10.55
N VAL A 116 7.48 7.75 -11.70
CA VAL A 116 8.89 7.79 -12.12
C VAL A 116 9.73 8.56 -11.09
N SER A 117 9.29 9.77 -10.72
CA SER A 117 10.00 10.60 -9.72
C SER A 117 10.19 9.88 -8.38
N ASN A 118 9.14 9.21 -7.89
CA ASN A 118 9.18 8.45 -6.65
C ASN A 118 10.08 7.22 -6.76
N TRP A 119 10.09 6.53 -7.90
CA TRP A 119 10.96 5.38 -8.11
C TRP A 119 12.44 5.78 -8.00
N PHE A 120 12.86 6.84 -8.68
CA PHE A 120 14.25 7.32 -8.63
C PHE A 120 14.63 7.80 -7.22
N LYS A 121 13.73 8.52 -6.54
CA LYS A 121 13.93 8.94 -5.14
C LYS A 121 14.13 7.73 -4.22
N ASN A 122 13.24 6.74 -4.30
CA ASN A 122 13.27 5.55 -3.45
C ASN A 122 14.45 4.63 -3.77
N ARG A 123 14.90 4.57 -5.04
CA ARG A 123 16.11 3.82 -5.41
C ARG A 123 17.35 4.42 -4.77
N ARG A 124 17.58 5.73 -4.91
CA ARG A 124 18.70 6.42 -4.25
C ARG A 124 18.69 6.33 -2.73
N GLN A 125 17.50 6.28 -2.11
CA GLN A 125 17.40 6.08 -0.65
C GLN A 125 17.83 4.67 -0.24
N ARG A 126 17.48 3.65 -1.02
CA ARG A 126 17.90 2.27 -0.77
C ARG A 126 19.40 2.09 -0.93
N ASP A 127 20.00 2.73 -1.94
CA ASP A 127 21.44 2.63 -2.18
C ASP A 127 22.23 3.26 -1.02
N ARG A 128 21.85 4.48 -0.58
CA ARG A 128 22.45 5.09 0.62
C ARG A 128 22.30 4.24 1.89
N ALA A 129 21.14 3.60 2.07
CA ALA A 129 20.88 2.74 3.22
C ALA A 129 21.68 1.42 3.17
N ALA A 130 22.03 0.94 1.97
CA ALA A 130 22.91 -0.21 1.79
C ALA A 130 24.37 0.18 2.08
N ASP A 131 24.83 1.33 1.58
CA ASP A 131 26.18 1.84 1.84
C ASP A 131 26.41 2.08 3.35
N SER A 132 25.42 2.61 4.06
CA SER A 132 25.51 2.84 5.51
C SER A 132 25.56 1.57 6.37
N LYS A 133 25.17 0.41 5.82
CA LYS A 133 25.23 -0.88 6.53
C LYS A 133 26.54 -1.65 6.29
N ASN A 134 27.29 -1.26 5.26
CA ASN A 134 28.59 -1.85 4.91
C ASN A 134 29.77 -1.08 5.51
N ARG A 135 29.50 -0.12 6.39
CA ARG A 135 30.50 0.68 7.12
C ARG A 135 30.31 0.48 8.61
#